data_AF-A0A9Q8QJW5-F1
#
_entry.id   AF-A0A9Q8QJW5-F1
#
_cell.length_a   1.000
_cell.length_b   1.000
_cell.length_c   1.000
_cell.angle_alpha   90.00
_cell.angle_beta   90.00
_cell.angle_gamma   90.00
#
_symmetry.space_group_name_H-M   'P 1'
#
loop_
_entity.id
_entity.type
_entity.pdbx_description
1 polymer ?
#
loop_
_entity_poly.entity_id
_entity_poly.type
_entity_poly.pdbx_seq_one_letter_code
_entity_poly.pdbx_strand_id
1 'polypeptide(L)'
;MPIMAPRRRSLPPKAAASSTTLPSSSLKAPAAVTGLTTPSSSSYATAGGTSPAAGSSSKLYTNAANALAKMTVELGLRAVANQAERLERELKDVVAATARDDAFRREHERRLADMTREVLAVKARIDEAPRGGGSADVELLLERSRREAAEFREQLRKEMGDLRSMMNSVAAQLDSFPSPAEAEAMLASGVAGNHFMGPRASMAGKGFASVCRTDCSVQAPKRRIQEAISSTRRWHSDHKTSRLPDAEFVANYLKQQSKRDPGMAVFIQRAIQRRLQATRRRRLSSRPRSLDEFCRDVTWQDVEEAIVDALVHHEKSAIKALR
;
A
#
# COMPACT_ATOMS: atom_id res chain seq x y z
N MET A 1 -15.95 1.73 34.95
CA MET A 1 -15.80 1.07 33.63
C MET A 1 -14.89 1.91 32.74
N PRO A 2 -13.57 1.65 32.66
CA PRO A 2 -12.70 2.33 31.71
C PRO A 2 -12.52 1.51 30.41
N ILE A 3 -12.56 2.24 29.30
CA ILE A 3 -12.60 1.79 27.92
C ILE A 3 -11.19 1.34 27.48
N MET A 4 -11.07 0.10 27.00
CA MET A 4 -9.82 -0.45 26.45
C MET A 4 -9.57 0.12 25.04
N ALA A 5 -8.44 0.82 24.86
CA ALA A 5 -7.98 1.28 23.56
C ALA A 5 -7.29 0.15 22.76
N PRO A 6 -7.41 0.13 21.42
CA PRO A 6 -6.87 -0.96 20.60
C PRO A 6 -5.34 -0.89 20.47
N ARG A 7 -4.67 -2.00 20.84
CA ARG A 7 -3.22 -2.24 20.71
C ARG A 7 -2.80 -2.30 19.23
N ARG A 8 -1.92 -1.40 18.79
CA ARG A 8 -1.25 -1.48 17.48
C ARG A 8 -0.12 -2.52 17.53
N ARG A 9 -0.24 -3.57 16.72
CA ARG A 9 0.81 -4.57 16.46
C ARG A 9 2.01 -3.92 15.76
N SER A 10 3.19 -4.02 16.37
CA SER A 10 4.47 -3.71 15.72
C SER A 10 4.95 -4.90 14.90
N LEU A 11 5.08 -4.70 13.59
CA LEU A 11 5.78 -5.63 12.69
C LEU A 11 7.28 -5.26 12.63
N PRO A 12 8.19 -6.23 12.47
CA PRO A 12 9.63 -5.98 12.35
C PRO A 12 9.99 -5.35 10.99
N PRO A 13 11.07 -4.55 10.90
CA PRO A 13 11.56 -4.05 9.62
C PRO A 13 12.16 -5.18 8.78
N LYS A 14 11.62 -5.33 7.57
CA LYS A 14 12.08 -6.22 6.52
C LYS A 14 13.45 -5.75 6.02
N ALA A 15 14.48 -6.58 6.19
CA ALA A 15 15.80 -6.38 5.61
C ALA A 15 15.68 -6.16 4.09
N ALA A 16 16.18 -5.03 3.60
CA ALA A 16 16.32 -4.78 2.19
C ALA A 16 17.46 -5.64 1.65
N ALA A 17 17.08 -6.71 0.94
CA ALA A 17 17.97 -7.41 0.04
C ALA A 17 18.28 -6.49 -1.15
N SER A 18 19.50 -5.97 -1.19
CA SER A 18 20.06 -5.34 -2.39
C SER A 18 20.51 -6.45 -3.33
N SER A 19 19.67 -6.79 -4.30
CA SER A 19 20.07 -7.54 -5.49
C SER A 19 20.79 -6.60 -6.44
N THR A 20 22.12 -6.59 -6.40
CA THR A 20 22.96 -6.05 -7.48
C THR A 20 23.63 -7.22 -8.18
N THR A 21 23.18 -7.46 -9.40
CA THR A 21 23.75 -8.35 -10.40
C THR A 21 25.19 -7.97 -10.74
N LEU A 22 26.11 -8.92 -10.59
CA LEU A 22 27.45 -8.91 -11.19
C LEU A 22 27.34 -9.13 -12.72
N PRO A 23 28.35 -8.72 -13.48
CA PRO A 23 29.08 -9.75 -14.21
C PRO A 23 30.59 -9.74 -13.91
N SER A 24 31.11 -10.96 -13.98
CA SER A 24 32.49 -11.40 -13.81
C SER A 24 33.48 -10.79 -14.80
N SER A 25 34.70 -10.49 -14.36
CA SER A 25 35.90 -11.19 -14.87
C SER A 25 37.18 -10.82 -14.10
N SER A 26 37.91 -11.90 -13.79
CA SER A 26 39.37 -12.03 -13.75
C SER A 26 40.21 -11.25 -12.73
N LEU A 27 40.60 -12.03 -11.73
CA LEU A 27 41.73 -11.85 -10.83
C LEU A 27 43.04 -11.55 -11.57
N LYS A 28 43.76 -10.51 -11.11
CA LYS A 28 45.22 -10.52 -10.93
C LYS A 28 45.63 -9.34 -10.04
N ALA A 29 46.22 -9.64 -8.88
CA ALA A 29 47.12 -8.73 -8.17
C ALA A 29 48.32 -8.39 -9.10
N PRO A 30 49.03 -7.25 -8.96
CA PRO A 30 49.90 -7.06 -7.78
C PRO A 30 50.20 -5.59 -7.36
N ALA A 31 50.87 -5.51 -6.21
CA ALA A 31 51.99 -4.63 -5.86
C ALA A 31 51.92 -3.10 -6.04
N ALA A 32 52.24 -2.44 -4.92
CA ALA A 32 52.73 -1.08 -4.80
C ALA A 32 53.86 -0.77 -5.78
N VAL A 33 53.76 0.34 -6.52
CA VAL A 33 54.90 1.15 -6.99
C VAL A 33 54.44 2.61 -7.12
N THR A 34 55.24 3.47 -6.50
CA THR A 34 55.38 4.92 -6.61
C THR A 34 55.32 5.42 -8.06
N GLY A 35 54.56 6.50 -8.33
CA GLY A 35 54.58 7.10 -9.66
C GLY A 35 53.93 8.48 -9.71
N LEU A 36 54.78 9.51 -9.59
CA LEU A 36 54.49 10.90 -9.94
C LEU A 36 53.96 10.99 -11.39
N THR A 37 52.82 11.62 -11.59
CA THR A 37 52.34 12.06 -12.90
C THR A 37 52.65 13.54 -13.12
N THR A 38 53.69 13.80 -13.90
CA THR A 38 53.93 15.08 -14.58
C THR A 38 52.99 15.26 -15.78
N PRO A 39 52.44 16.47 -16.02
CA PRO A 39 51.82 16.78 -17.30
C PRO A 39 52.83 17.38 -18.30
N SER A 40 52.83 16.84 -19.51
CA SER A 40 53.56 17.37 -20.66
C SER A 40 52.85 18.60 -21.25
N SER A 41 53.62 19.59 -21.69
CA SER A 41 53.24 20.46 -22.82
C SER A 41 54.42 20.72 -23.72
N SER A 42 54.17 20.57 -25.02
CA SER A 42 55.06 20.91 -26.12
C SER A 42 54.99 22.41 -26.43
N SER A 43 56.12 23.03 -26.77
CA SER A 43 56.30 23.87 -27.96
C SER A 43 57.73 24.42 -28.04
N TYR A 44 58.06 25.00 -29.18
CA TYR A 44 59.30 24.86 -29.95
C TYR A 44 60.06 26.19 -30.06
N ALA A 45 61.41 26.10 -30.11
CA ALA A 45 62.39 26.98 -30.78
C ALA A 45 62.49 28.46 -30.27
N THR A 46 63.61 29.20 -30.28
CA THR A 46 64.99 29.08 -30.79
C THR A 46 65.87 30.10 -30.04
N ALA A 47 67.19 29.86 -30.06
CA ALA A 47 68.29 30.84 -30.07
C ALA A 47 68.59 31.68 -28.82
N GLY A 48 69.75 31.38 -28.23
CA GLY A 48 70.87 32.31 -28.33
C GLY A 48 71.19 33.16 -27.10
N GLY A 49 72.39 32.90 -26.54
CA GLY A 49 73.30 33.99 -26.21
C GLY A 49 73.41 34.38 -24.73
N THR A 50 74.63 34.19 -24.24
CA THR A 50 75.32 35.03 -23.25
C THR A 50 74.80 35.02 -21.80
N SER A 51 75.56 34.29 -20.98
CA SER A 51 75.70 34.58 -19.55
C SER A 51 76.20 36.02 -19.38
N PRO A 52 75.60 36.79 -18.47
CA PRO A 52 76.32 37.03 -17.21
C PRO A 52 75.41 37.04 -15.97
N ALA A 53 76.05 36.98 -14.80
CA ALA A 53 75.48 37.09 -13.44
C ALA A 53 74.89 35.81 -12.81
N ALA A 54 75.78 34.86 -12.51
CA ALA A 54 75.51 33.64 -11.74
C ALA A 54 75.01 33.85 -10.28
N GLY A 55 74.82 35.09 -9.82
CA GLY A 55 74.35 35.40 -8.47
C GLY A 55 72.88 35.81 -8.33
N SER A 56 72.21 36.21 -9.43
CA SER A 56 70.85 36.78 -9.38
C SER A 56 69.76 35.82 -9.87
N SER A 57 70.03 35.07 -10.93
CA SER A 57 69.11 34.07 -11.49
C SER A 57 68.84 32.91 -10.50
N SER A 58 69.88 32.44 -9.80
CA SER A 58 69.75 31.40 -8.75
C SER A 58 68.80 31.83 -7.61
N LYS A 59 68.82 33.11 -7.22
CA LYS A 59 67.91 33.67 -6.21
C LYS A 59 66.46 33.73 -6.70
N LEU A 60 66.25 33.97 -7.99
CA LEU A 60 64.89 33.96 -8.58
C LEU A 60 64.30 32.55 -8.65
N TYR A 61 65.09 31.55 -9.08
CA TYR A 61 64.65 30.15 -9.10
C TYR A 61 64.36 29.61 -7.69
N THR A 62 65.20 29.94 -6.71
CA THR A 62 64.96 29.56 -5.31
C THR A 62 63.74 30.25 -4.71
N ASN A 63 63.49 31.53 -5.03
CA ASN A 63 62.27 32.24 -4.63
C ASN A 63 61.01 31.65 -5.27
N ALA A 64 61.06 31.30 -6.57
CA ALA A 64 59.95 30.65 -7.26
C ALA A 64 59.66 29.25 -6.70
N ALA A 65 60.70 28.45 -6.42
CA ALA A 65 60.56 27.15 -5.77
C ALA A 65 59.97 27.26 -4.36
N ASN A 66 60.40 28.26 -3.58
CA ASN A 66 59.84 28.54 -2.26
C ASN A 66 58.38 29.00 -2.32
N ALA A 67 58.01 29.82 -3.30
CA ALA A 67 56.62 30.24 -3.52
C ALA A 67 55.72 29.06 -3.92
N LEU A 68 56.20 28.20 -4.81
CA LEU A 68 55.49 26.98 -5.20
C LEU A 68 55.33 26.03 -4.02
N ALA A 69 56.39 25.80 -3.23
CA ALA A 69 56.31 24.95 -2.04
C ALA A 69 55.27 25.48 -1.04
N LYS A 70 55.23 26.80 -0.80
CA LYS A 70 54.21 27.42 0.07
C LYS A 70 52.80 27.23 -0.49
N MET A 71 52.60 27.48 -1.77
CA MET A 71 51.30 27.31 -2.42
C MET A 71 50.82 25.84 -2.36
N THR A 72 51.72 24.88 -2.58
CA THR A 72 51.41 23.44 -2.47
C THR A 72 51.00 23.07 -1.05
N VAL A 73 51.70 23.58 -0.04
CA VAL A 73 51.34 23.37 1.37
C VAL A 73 49.97 23.99 1.69
N GLU A 74 49.71 25.23 1.26
CA GLU A 74 48.42 25.88 1.48
C GLU A 74 47.25 25.15 0.80
N LEU A 75 47.44 24.68 -0.44
CA LEU A 75 46.44 23.87 -1.13
C LEU A 75 46.20 22.55 -0.40
N GLY A 76 47.26 21.90 0.08
CA GLY A 76 47.17 20.71 0.92
C GLY A 76 46.37 20.98 2.21
N LEU A 77 46.67 22.08 2.91
CA LEU A 77 45.95 22.47 4.12
C LEU A 77 44.47 22.77 3.84
N ARG A 78 44.13 23.44 2.73
CA ARG A 78 42.73 23.66 2.33
C ARG A 78 42.01 22.33 2.02
N ALA A 79 42.69 21.40 1.36
CA ALA A 79 42.13 20.08 1.07
C ALA A 79 41.86 19.29 2.36
N VAL A 80 42.81 19.29 3.30
CA VAL A 80 42.66 18.64 4.61
C VAL A 80 41.56 19.31 5.45
N ALA A 81 41.48 20.64 5.46
CA ALA A 81 40.43 21.38 6.15
C ALA A 81 39.03 21.01 5.61
N ASN A 82 38.86 20.98 4.29
CA ASN A 82 37.61 20.56 3.66
C ASN A 82 37.25 19.11 3.98
N GLN A 83 38.24 18.21 4.05
CA GLN A 83 38.03 16.82 4.46
C GLN A 83 37.62 16.73 5.94
N ALA A 84 38.25 17.51 6.82
CA ALA A 84 37.91 17.56 8.24
C ALA A 84 36.46 18.04 8.46
N GLU A 85 36.05 19.12 7.80
CA GLU A 85 34.67 19.62 7.88
C GLU A 85 33.64 18.62 7.35
N ARG A 86 34.00 17.87 6.31
CA ARG A 86 33.14 16.80 5.78
C ARG A 86 32.99 15.66 6.80
N LEU A 87 34.09 15.20 7.36
CA LEU A 87 34.07 14.14 8.38
C LEU A 87 33.32 14.58 9.63
N GLU A 88 33.44 15.84 10.04
CA GLU A 88 32.68 16.39 11.17
C GLU A 88 31.16 16.32 10.92
N ARG A 89 30.71 16.67 9.70
CA ARG A 89 29.30 16.55 9.31
C ARG A 89 28.83 15.09 9.32
N GLU A 90 29.62 14.19 8.73
CA GLU A 90 29.30 12.76 8.72
C GLU A 90 29.23 12.17 10.15
N LEU A 91 30.14 12.57 11.05
CA LEU A 91 30.10 12.17 12.46
C LEU A 91 28.85 12.70 13.18
N LYS A 92 28.47 13.96 12.95
CA LYS A 92 27.24 14.54 13.51
C LYS A 92 26.00 13.77 13.05
N ASP A 93 25.94 13.38 11.78
CA ASP A 93 24.83 12.61 11.23
C ASP A 93 24.75 11.20 11.85
N VAL A 94 25.90 10.53 12.01
CA VAL A 94 25.98 9.22 12.67
C VAL A 94 25.55 9.32 14.12
N VAL A 95 26.04 10.29 14.89
CA VAL A 95 25.64 10.52 16.29
C VAL A 95 24.14 10.80 16.41
N ALA A 96 23.57 11.59 15.50
CA ALA A 96 22.14 11.85 15.47
C ALA A 96 21.32 10.60 15.12
N ALA A 97 21.85 9.69 14.31
CA ALA A 97 21.24 8.40 14.02
C ALA A 97 21.28 7.46 15.23
N THR A 98 22.45 7.30 15.88
CA THR A 98 22.57 6.47 17.09
C THR A 98 21.75 7.00 18.25
N ALA A 99 21.66 8.32 18.45
CA ALA A 99 20.79 8.90 19.48
C ALA A 99 19.31 8.54 19.28
N ARG A 100 18.85 8.52 18.01
CA ARG A 100 17.49 8.08 17.66
C ARG A 100 17.29 6.58 17.92
N ASP A 101 18.29 5.76 17.60
CA ASP A 101 18.26 4.32 17.85
C ASP A 101 18.25 3.99 19.35
N ASP A 102 19.02 4.71 20.15
CA ASP A 102 19.04 4.58 21.61
C ASP A 102 17.69 4.98 22.23
N ALA A 103 17.07 6.05 21.72
CA ALA A 103 15.73 6.47 22.13
C ALA A 103 14.68 5.40 21.78
N PHE A 104 14.77 4.82 20.58
CA PHE A 104 13.89 3.73 20.17
C PHE A 104 14.07 2.48 21.05
N ARG A 105 15.32 2.09 21.34
CA ARG A 105 15.61 0.95 22.24
C ARG A 105 15.03 1.17 23.63
N ARG A 106 15.22 2.35 24.22
CA ARG A 106 14.63 2.70 25.53
C ARG A 106 13.10 2.63 25.54
N GLU A 107 12.44 3.17 24.52
CA GLU A 107 10.98 3.12 24.43
C GLU A 107 10.46 1.70 24.18
N HIS A 108 11.20 0.88 23.44
CA HIS A 108 10.86 -0.53 23.24
C HIS A 108 11.01 -1.34 24.53
N GLU A 109 12.12 -1.16 25.27
CA GLU A 109 12.34 -1.79 26.57
C GLU A 109 11.27 -1.37 27.60
N ARG A 110 10.90 -0.09 27.63
CA ARG A 110 9.80 0.41 28.47
C ARG A 110 8.49 -0.31 28.19
N ARG A 111 8.12 -0.43 26.91
CA ARG A 111 6.90 -1.15 26.48
C ARG A 111 6.93 -2.63 26.85
N LEU A 112 8.08 -3.29 26.71
CA LEU A 112 8.24 -4.67 27.13
C LEU A 112 8.09 -4.83 28.65
N ALA A 113 8.67 -3.91 29.43
CA ALA A 113 8.53 -3.91 30.89
C ALA A 113 7.06 -3.68 31.31
N ASP A 114 6.36 -2.74 30.67
CA ASP A 114 4.93 -2.47 30.91
C ASP A 114 4.07 -3.71 30.61
N MET A 115 4.29 -4.34 29.44
CA MET A 115 3.58 -5.56 29.06
C MET A 115 3.83 -6.70 30.04
N THR A 116 5.09 -6.92 30.44
CA THR A 116 5.42 -7.97 31.41
C THR A 116 4.73 -7.72 32.76
N ARG A 117 4.71 -6.47 33.24
CA ARG A 117 3.97 -6.12 34.46
C ARG A 117 2.47 -6.39 34.32
N GLU A 118 1.87 -6.04 33.19
CA GLU A 118 0.45 -6.27 32.94
C GLU A 118 0.13 -7.77 32.90
N VAL A 119 0.94 -8.57 32.20
CA VAL A 119 0.78 -10.04 32.15
C VAL A 119 0.87 -10.65 33.54
N LEU A 120 1.85 -10.22 34.35
CA LEU A 120 1.98 -10.70 35.73
C LEU A 120 0.78 -10.27 36.59
N ALA A 121 0.28 -9.04 36.42
CA ALA A 121 -0.89 -8.56 37.15
C ALA A 121 -2.18 -9.31 36.76
N VAL A 122 -2.38 -9.60 35.47
CA VAL A 122 -3.51 -10.41 35.00
C VAL A 122 -3.40 -11.83 35.52
N LYS A 123 -2.20 -12.41 35.50
CA LYS A 123 -1.95 -13.74 36.05
C LYS A 123 -2.29 -13.79 37.55
N ALA A 124 -1.82 -12.81 38.32
CA ALA A 124 -2.16 -12.71 39.76
C ALA A 124 -3.68 -12.64 39.97
N ARG A 125 -4.40 -11.83 39.18
CA ARG A 125 -5.87 -11.74 39.27
C ARG A 125 -6.58 -13.04 38.91
N ILE A 126 -6.05 -13.81 37.97
CA ILE A 126 -6.59 -15.13 37.61
C ILE A 126 -6.33 -16.13 38.74
N ASP A 127 -5.15 -16.07 39.37
CA ASP A 127 -4.79 -16.95 40.48
C ASP A 127 -5.59 -16.60 41.77
N GLU A 128 -5.93 -15.32 41.97
CA GLU A 128 -6.79 -14.83 43.06
C GLU A 128 -8.29 -15.05 42.82
N ALA A 129 -8.71 -15.30 41.58
CA ALA A 129 -10.12 -15.59 41.28
C ALA A 129 -10.50 -16.97 41.84
N PRO A 130 -11.52 -17.08 42.71
CA PRO A 130 -11.89 -18.34 43.32
C PRO A 130 -12.36 -19.32 42.24
N ARG A 131 -11.60 -20.41 42.04
CA ARG A 131 -11.89 -21.49 41.08
C ARG A 131 -13.24 -22.21 41.32
N GLY A 132 -13.98 -21.87 42.38
CA GLY A 132 -15.20 -22.56 42.80
C GLY A 132 -16.53 -21.99 42.30
N GLY A 133 -16.57 -20.82 41.65
CA GLY A 133 -17.87 -20.17 41.34
C GLY A 133 -18.16 -19.84 39.87
N GLY A 134 -17.14 -19.50 39.07
CA GLY A 134 -17.34 -18.98 37.71
C GLY A 134 -16.95 -19.91 36.56
N SER A 135 -16.15 -20.96 36.82
CA SER A 135 -15.60 -21.80 35.73
C SER A 135 -16.64 -22.73 35.11
N ALA A 136 -17.50 -23.34 35.93
CA ALA A 136 -18.51 -24.28 35.45
C ALA A 136 -19.65 -23.60 34.70
N ASP A 137 -20.04 -22.38 35.10
CA ASP A 137 -21.08 -21.60 34.43
C ASP A 137 -20.61 -21.08 33.06
N VAL A 138 -19.34 -20.66 32.97
CA VAL A 138 -18.71 -20.29 31.69
C VAL A 138 -18.58 -21.50 30.75
N GLU A 139 -18.26 -22.68 31.28
CA GLU A 139 -18.18 -23.91 30.50
C GLU A 139 -19.56 -24.35 29.98
N LEU A 140 -20.60 -24.26 30.81
CA LEU A 140 -22.00 -24.50 30.40
C LEU A 140 -22.47 -23.52 29.32
N LEU A 141 -22.12 -22.24 29.44
CA LEU A 141 -22.45 -21.22 28.45
C LEU A 141 -21.76 -21.48 27.10
N LEU A 142 -20.48 -21.86 27.15
CA LEU A 142 -19.71 -22.26 25.98
C LEU A 142 -20.32 -23.49 25.31
N GLU A 143 -20.71 -24.49 26.09
CA GLU A 143 -21.29 -25.72 25.55
C GLU A 143 -22.68 -25.48 24.95
N ARG A 144 -23.49 -24.61 25.56
CA ARG A 144 -24.75 -24.14 24.99
C ARG A 144 -24.53 -23.40 23.66
N SER A 145 -23.59 -22.46 23.61
CA SER A 145 -23.27 -21.73 22.38
C SER A 145 -22.80 -22.66 21.25
N ARG A 146 -22.09 -23.74 21.61
CA ARG A 146 -21.63 -24.75 20.65
C ARG A 146 -22.78 -25.58 20.09
N ARG A 147 -23.78 -25.92 20.90
CA ARG A 147 -25.00 -26.61 20.45
C ARG A 147 -25.84 -25.73 19.54
N GLU A 148 -26.09 -24.48 19.95
CA GLU A 148 -26.83 -23.50 19.14
C GLU A 148 -26.15 -23.26 17.77
N ALA A 149 -24.81 -23.19 17.74
CA ALA A 149 -24.06 -23.10 16.49
C ALA A 149 -24.13 -24.37 15.63
N ALA A 150 -24.27 -25.55 16.24
CA ALA A 150 -24.44 -26.81 15.51
C ALA A 150 -25.83 -26.91 14.88
N GLU A 151 -26.87 -26.56 15.65
CA GLU A 151 -28.26 -26.52 15.18
C GLU A 151 -28.42 -25.53 14.02
N PHE A 152 -27.82 -24.34 14.13
CA PHE A 152 -27.82 -23.36 13.05
C PHE A 152 -27.16 -23.89 11.76
N ARG A 153 -26.04 -24.62 11.88
CA ARG A 153 -25.38 -25.24 10.71
C ARG A 153 -26.24 -26.31 10.07
N GLU A 154 -26.95 -27.11 10.84
CA GLU A 154 -27.87 -28.11 10.30
C GLU A 154 -29.07 -27.46 9.61
N GLN A 155 -29.64 -26.41 10.22
CA GLN A 155 -30.73 -25.65 9.62
C GLN A 155 -30.31 -25.03 8.27
N LEU A 156 -29.13 -24.42 8.21
CA LEU A 156 -28.58 -23.86 6.97
C LEU A 156 -28.38 -24.94 5.90
N ARG A 157 -27.91 -26.13 6.30
CA ARG A 157 -27.72 -27.25 5.36
C ARG A 157 -29.05 -27.72 4.79
N LYS A 158 -30.10 -27.77 5.62
CA LYS A 158 -31.47 -28.11 5.23
C LYS A 158 -32.04 -27.09 4.25
N GLU A 159 -32.01 -25.80 4.59
CA GLU A 159 -32.52 -24.72 3.72
C GLU A 159 -31.79 -24.67 2.37
N MET A 160 -30.48 -24.89 2.36
CA MET A 160 -29.70 -25.01 1.13
C MET A 160 -30.08 -26.25 0.32
N GLY A 161 -30.48 -27.34 0.97
CA GLY A 161 -31.01 -28.54 0.33
C GLY A 161 -32.36 -28.27 -0.34
N ASP A 162 -33.26 -27.61 0.37
CA ASP A 162 -34.58 -27.24 -0.12
C ASP A 162 -34.46 -26.26 -1.31
N LEU A 163 -33.56 -25.28 -1.23
CA LEU A 163 -33.27 -24.36 -2.35
C LEU A 163 -32.73 -25.09 -3.58
N ARG A 164 -31.83 -26.06 -3.38
CA ARG A 164 -31.34 -26.91 -4.48
C ARG A 164 -32.46 -27.74 -5.10
N SER A 165 -33.36 -28.29 -4.28
CA SER A 165 -34.52 -29.04 -4.76
C SER A 165 -35.44 -28.15 -5.60
N MET A 166 -35.76 -26.95 -5.11
CA MET A 166 -36.54 -25.97 -5.89
C MET A 166 -35.85 -25.59 -7.20
N MET A 167 -34.54 -25.35 -7.18
CA MET A 167 -33.77 -25.03 -8.38
C MET A 167 -33.75 -26.20 -9.38
N ASN A 168 -33.62 -27.43 -8.89
CA ASN A 168 -33.69 -28.63 -9.72
C ASN A 168 -35.10 -28.85 -10.28
N SER A 169 -36.15 -28.51 -9.54
CA SER A 169 -37.53 -28.54 -10.03
C SER A 169 -37.76 -27.49 -11.12
N VAL A 170 -37.24 -26.28 -10.95
CA VAL A 170 -37.29 -25.24 -12.00
C VAL A 170 -36.45 -25.64 -13.22
N ALA A 171 -35.29 -26.27 -13.02
CA ALA A 171 -34.49 -26.80 -14.11
C ALA A 171 -35.22 -27.92 -14.86
N ALA A 172 -35.88 -28.85 -14.16
CA ALA A 172 -36.70 -29.89 -14.77
C ALA A 172 -37.93 -29.33 -15.50
N GLN A 173 -38.55 -28.26 -14.97
CA GLN A 173 -39.59 -27.52 -15.69
C GLN A 173 -39.04 -26.84 -16.94
N LEU A 174 -37.81 -26.31 -16.87
CA LEU A 174 -37.14 -25.73 -18.03
C LEU A 174 -36.80 -26.77 -19.10
N ASP A 175 -36.38 -27.97 -18.70
CA ASP A 175 -36.13 -29.10 -19.58
C ASP A 175 -37.41 -29.71 -20.18
N SER A 176 -38.57 -29.41 -19.57
CA SER A 176 -39.89 -29.80 -20.10
C SER A 176 -40.43 -28.83 -21.15
N PHE A 177 -39.79 -27.68 -21.37
CA PHE A 177 -40.10 -26.87 -22.55
C PHE A 177 -39.60 -27.58 -23.79
N PRO A 178 -40.42 -27.69 -24.85
CA PRO A 178 -40.00 -28.33 -26.09
C PRO A 178 -38.74 -27.67 -26.63
N SER A 179 -37.84 -28.49 -27.15
CA SER A 179 -36.63 -28.03 -27.83
C SER A 179 -37.00 -26.97 -28.88
N PRO A 180 -36.22 -25.90 -29.10
CA PRO A 180 -36.54 -24.89 -30.11
C PRO A 180 -36.79 -25.47 -31.52
N ALA A 181 -36.27 -26.67 -31.82
CA ALA A 181 -36.58 -27.41 -33.04
C ALA A 181 -37.99 -28.05 -33.06
N GLU A 182 -38.51 -28.46 -31.90
CA GLU A 182 -39.88 -28.98 -31.74
C GLU A 182 -40.91 -27.84 -31.71
N ALA A 183 -40.56 -26.69 -31.14
CA ALA A 183 -41.37 -25.47 -31.20
C ALA A 183 -41.46 -24.89 -32.63
N GLU A 184 -40.40 -25.00 -33.44
CA GLU A 184 -40.43 -24.66 -34.87
C GLU A 184 -41.36 -25.58 -35.67
N ALA A 185 -41.40 -26.88 -35.35
CA ALA A 185 -42.32 -27.83 -35.97
C ALA A 185 -43.80 -27.54 -35.64
N MET A 186 -44.09 -27.03 -34.45
CA MET A 186 -45.45 -26.57 -34.09
C MET A 186 -45.83 -25.24 -34.74
N LEU A 187 -44.86 -24.32 -34.95
CA LEU A 187 -45.05 -23.07 -35.69
C LEU A 187 -45.27 -23.31 -37.20
N ALA A 188 -44.63 -24.33 -37.77
CA ALA A 188 -44.84 -24.74 -39.16
C ALA A 188 -46.25 -25.29 -39.44
N SER A 189 -47.02 -25.66 -38.40
CA SER A 189 -48.36 -26.25 -38.52
C SER A 189 -49.53 -25.30 -38.16
N GLY A 190 -49.31 -24.00 -37.93
CA GLY A 190 -50.40 -23.12 -37.47
C GLY A 190 -50.18 -21.61 -37.62
N VAL A 191 -50.78 -21.06 -38.69
CA VAL A 191 -51.41 -19.73 -38.85
C VAL A 191 -50.86 -18.54 -38.04
N ALA A 192 -50.17 -17.66 -38.79
CA ALA A 192 -50.15 -16.19 -38.71
C ALA A 192 -49.98 -15.50 -37.33
N GLY A 193 -48.85 -14.81 -37.14
CA GLY A 193 -48.70 -13.80 -36.08
C GLY A 193 -47.32 -13.15 -36.04
N ASN A 194 -47.23 -11.93 -36.55
CA ASN A 194 -46.06 -11.10 -36.79
C ASN A 194 -45.08 -10.81 -35.61
N HIS A 195 -43.79 -10.75 -36.00
CA HIS A 195 -42.72 -9.82 -35.58
C HIS A 195 -42.17 -9.95 -34.14
N PHE A 196 -40.86 -10.00 -33.88
CA PHE A 196 -39.84 -8.99 -34.24
C PHE A 196 -38.39 -9.51 -34.04
N MET A 197 -37.47 -9.01 -34.87
CA MET A 197 -36.00 -9.18 -35.00
C MET A 197 -35.21 -9.27 -33.66
N GLY A 198 -34.21 -10.14 -33.43
CA GLY A 198 -32.84 -10.25 -34.02
C GLY A 198 -31.77 -9.71 -33.04
N PRO A 199 -30.43 -9.96 -33.13
CA PRO A 199 -29.68 -10.99 -33.84
C PRO A 199 -28.65 -11.78 -32.97
N ARG A 200 -28.22 -12.89 -33.57
CA ARG A 200 -27.17 -13.86 -33.23
C ARG A 200 -25.75 -13.25 -33.21
N ALA A 201 -24.91 -13.67 -32.26
CA ALA A 201 -23.46 -13.56 -32.36
C ALA A 201 -22.79 -14.88 -31.92
N SER A 202 -21.80 -15.26 -32.71
CA SER A 202 -21.20 -16.58 -32.88
C SER A 202 -19.83 -16.66 -32.20
N MET A 203 -19.51 -17.86 -31.70
CA MET A 203 -18.18 -18.51 -31.60
C MET A 203 -17.03 -17.89 -30.77
N ALA A 204 -16.66 -18.65 -29.73
CA ALA A 204 -15.36 -19.25 -29.41
C ALA A 204 -14.03 -18.45 -29.60
N GLY A 205 -13.20 -18.48 -28.54
CA GLY A 205 -11.76 -18.23 -28.62
C GLY A 205 -11.05 -18.16 -27.27
N LYS A 206 -10.25 -19.19 -26.93
CA LYS A 206 -9.29 -19.22 -25.81
C LYS A 206 -8.05 -18.38 -26.15
N GLY A 207 -7.54 -17.58 -25.21
CA GLY A 207 -6.23 -16.92 -25.33
C GLY A 207 -5.92 -15.99 -24.15
N PHE A 208 -4.76 -16.15 -23.54
CA PHE A 208 -4.27 -15.47 -22.34
C PHE A 208 -3.99 -13.97 -22.55
N ALA A 209 -4.20 -13.19 -21.47
CA ALA A 209 -3.53 -11.94 -21.11
C ALA A 209 -3.59 -10.76 -22.10
N SER A 210 -4.61 -9.92 -21.93
CA SER A 210 -4.46 -8.47 -22.02
C SER A 210 -5.52 -7.80 -21.16
N VAL A 211 -5.12 -6.75 -20.46
CA VAL A 211 -5.93 -5.95 -19.53
C VAL A 211 -7.06 -5.30 -20.31
N CYS A 212 -8.18 -6.00 -20.47
CA CYS A 212 -9.41 -5.42 -20.94
C CYS A 212 -9.98 -4.56 -19.80
N ARG A 213 -10.00 -3.25 -20.03
CA ARG A 213 -10.92 -2.30 -19.39
C ARG A 213 -12.35 -2.71 -19.74
N THR A 214 -12.80 -3.84 -19.21
CA THR A 214 -14.20 -4.22 -19.24
C THR A 214 -14.87 -3.41 -18.14
N ASP A 215 -15.88 -2.64 -18.52
CA ASP A 215 -16.67 -1.82 -17.62
C ASP A 215 -16.99 -2.60 -16.35
N CYS A 216 -16.40 -2.21 -15.22
CA CYS A 216 -16.60 -2.92 -13.95
C CYS A 216 -18.09 -2.97 -13.58
N SER A 217 -18.92 -2.06 -14.13
CA SER A 217 -20.37 -2.06 -13.98
C SER A 217 -21.05 -3.34 -14.48
N VAL A 218 -20.50 -4.03 -15.49
CA VAL A 218 -21.04 -5.25 -16.10
C VAL A 218 -20.73 -6.50 -15.27
N GLN A 219 -19.80 -6.40 -14.33
CA GLN A 219 -19.43 -7.52 -13.46
C GLN A 219 -20.44 -7.73 -12.33
N ALA A 220 -20.50 -8.96 -11.83
CA ALA A 220 -21.33 -9.30 -10.67
C ALA A 220 -21.03 -8.37 -9.47
N PRO A 221 -22.06 -7.84 -8.76
CA PRO A 221 -21.88 -6.87 -7.68
C PRO A 221 -20.87 -7.29 -6.61
N LYS A 222 -20.83 -8.58 -6.24
CA LYS A 222 -19.85 -9.13 -5.28
C LYS A 222 -18.41 -8.93 -5.73
N ARG A 223 -18.12 -9.14 -7.01
CA ARG A 223 -16.79 -8.95 -7.58
C ARG A 223 -16.40 -7.48 -7.57
N ARG A 224 -17.32 -6.58 -7.94
CA ARG A 224 -17.14 -5.12 -7.87
C ARG A 224 -16.78 -4.67 -6.46
N ILE A 225 -17.47 -5.21 -5.43
CA ILE A 225 -17.21 -4.92 -4.02
C ILE A 225 -15.78 -5.38 -3.62
N GLN A 226 -15.41 -6.61 -3.93
CA GLN A 226 -14.07 -7.14 -3.61
C GLN A 226 -12.94 -6.36 -4.30
N GLU A 227 -13.16 -5.96 -5.55
CA GLU A 227 -12.24 -5.14 -6.32
C GLU A 227 -12.10 -3.73 -5.73
N ALA A 228 -13.21 -3.13 -5.28
CA ALA A 228 -13.21 -1.84 -4.59
C ALA A 228 -12.49 -1.91 -3.24
N ILE A 229 -12.70 -2.97 -2.45
CA ILE A 229 -11.98 -3.20 -1.18
C ILE A 229 -10.48 -3.34 -1.45
N SER A 230 -10.09 -4.15 -2.44
CA SER A 230 -8.69 -4.37 -2.80
C SER A 230 -8.04 -3.07 -3.29
N SER A 231 -8.73 -2.29 -4.12
CA SER A 231 -8.30 -0.95 -4.55
C SER A 231 -8.08 -0.04 -3.34
N THR A 232 -9.03 0.01 -2.41
CA THR A 232 -8.96 0.85 -1.21
C THR A 232 -7.77 0.48 -0.31
N ARG A 233 -7.46 -0.83 -0.16
CA ARG A 233 -6.27 -1.27 0.58
C ARG A 233 -4.97 -0.80 -0.06
N ARG A 234 -4.90 -0.82 -1.40
CA ARG A 234 -3.74 -0.29 -2.14
C ARG A 234 -3.62 1.21 -1.92
N TRP A 235 -4.71 1.95 -2.13
CA TRP A 235 -4.75 3.40 -1.89
C TRP A 235 -4.42 3.78 -0.44
N HIS A 236 -4.82 2.98 0.56
CA HIS A 236 -4.46 3.21 1.96
C HIS A 236 -2.96 3.01 2.21
N SER A 237 -2.31 2.09 1.47
CA SER A 237 -0.86 1.93 1.53
C SER A 237 -0.16 3.14 0.90
N ASP A 238 -0.66 3.62 -0.23
CA ASP A 238 -0.14 4.81 -0.93
C ASP A 238 -0.33 6.08 -0.07
N HIS A 239 -1.46 6.22 0.62
CA HIS A 239 -1.76 7.35 1.52
C HIS A 239 -0.71 7.51 2.62
N LYS A 240 -0.28 6.40 3.24
CA LYS A 240 0.74 6.42 4.31
C LYS A 240 2.08 7.00 3.88
N THR A 241 2.41 6.87 2.61
CA THR A 241 3.66 7.39 2.02
C THR A 241 3.46 8.69 1.26
N SER A 242 2.20 9.10 1.06
CA SER A 242 1.84 10.31 0.32
C SER A 242 2.11 11.55 1.17
N ARG A 243 2.51 12.64 0.51
CA ARG A 243 2.61 13.98 1.10
C ARG A 243 1.42 14.88 0.77
N LEU A 244 0.45 14.36 0.01
CA LEU A 244 -0.74 15.10 -0.39
C LEU A 244 -1.67 15.30 0.81
N PRO A 245 -2.35 16.46 0.90
CA PRO A 245 -3.40 16.66 1.89
C PRO A 245 -4.57 15.69 1.63
N ASP A 246 -5.24 15.28 2.70
CA ASP A 246 -6.31 14.29 2.66
C ASP A 246 -7.41 14.65 1.65
N ALA A 247 -7.82 15.91 1.59
CA ALA A 247 -8.85 16.36 0.66
C ALA A 247 -8.49 16.09 -0.81
N GLU A 248 -7.25 16.38 -1.21
CA GLU A 248 -6.77 16.12 -2.57
C GLU A 248 -6.59 14.63 -2.84
N PHE A 249 -6.08 13.89 -1.85
CA PHE A 249 -5.88 12.45 -1.96
C PHE A 249 -7.22 11.71 -2.13
N VAL A 250 -8.22 12.06 -1.32
CA VAL A 250 -9.58 11.52 -1.40
C VAL A 250 -10.24 11.88 -2.73
N ALA A 251 -10.09 13.12 -3.20
CA ALA A 251 -10.61 13.53 -4.50
C ALA A 251 -9.99 12.69 -5.64
N ASN A 252 -8.68 12.43 -5.59
CA ASN A 252 -7.99 11.60 -6.57
C ASN A 252 -8.45 10.14 -6.51
N TYR A 253 -8.62 9.58 -5.31
CA TYR A 253 -9.18 8.24 -5.12
C TYR A 253 -10.58 8.13 -5.73
N LEU A 254 -11.49 9.06 -5.43
CA LEU A 254 -12.86 9.05 -5.93
C LEU A 254 -12.92 9.27 -7.45
N LYS A 255 -12.05 10.14 -8.01
CA LYS A 255 -11.89 10.32 -9.46
C LYS A 255 -11.41 9.03 -10.13
N GLN A 256 -10.47 8.32 -9.52
CA GLN A 256 -9.99 7.05 -10.07
C GLN A 256 -11.04 5.95 -9.96
N GLN A 257 -11.76 5.91 -8.84
CA GLN A 257 -12.83 4.95 -8.62
C GLN A 257 -14.01 5.20 -9.57
N SER A 258 -14.38 6.46 -9.84
CA SER A 258 -15.47 6.77 -10.78
C SER A 258 -15.12 6.43 -12.22
N LYS A 259 -13.85 6.56 -12.63
CA LYS A 259 -13.37 6.09 -13.94
C LYS A 259 -13.48 4.57 -14.08
N ARG A 260 -13.28 3.82 -13.00
CA ARG A 260 -13.34 2.35 -13.00
C ARG A 260 -14.77 1.83 -12.87
N ASP A 261 -15.51 2.40 -11.93
CA ASP A 261 -16.86 2.00 -11.57
C ASP A 261 -17.65 3.22 -11.04
N PRO A 262 -18.41 3.90 -11.92
CA PRO A 262 -19.20 5.07 -11.54
C PRO A 262 -20.24 4.78 -10.45
N GLY A 263 -20.91 3.62 -10.52
CA GLY A 263 -21.93 3.23 -9.56
C GLY A 263 -21.35 3.01 -8.16
N MET A 264 -20.19 2.35 -8.09
CA MET A 264 -19.47 2.16 -6.83
C MET A 264 -18.95 3.48 -6.27
N ALA A 265 -18.45 4.39 -7.10
CA ALA A 265 -18.00 5.71 -6.65
C ALA A 265 -19.13 6.52 -6.00
N VAL A 266 -20.33 6.52 -6.60
CA VAL A 266 -21.51 7.18 -6.03
C VAL A 266 -21.94 6.50 -4.73
N PHE A 267 -21.90 5.16 -4.67
CA PHE A 267 -22.23 4.41 -3.46
C PHE A 267 -21.29 4.78 -2.30
N ILE A 268 -19.98 4.79 -2.55
CA ILE A 268 -18.96 5.17 -1.56
C ILE A 268 -19.13 6.62 -1.12
N GLN A 269 -19.36 7.55 -2.05
CA GLN A 269 -19.65 8.95 -1.72
C GLN A 269 -20.87 9.09 -0.79
N ARG A 270 -21.97 8.39 -1.08
CA ARG A 270 -23.16 8.38 -0.22
C ARG A 270 -22.90 7.75 1.14
N ALA A 271 -22.06 6.72 1.22
CA ALA A 271 -21.67 6.11 2.49
C ALA A 271 -20.88 7.09 3.37
N ILE A 272 -19.89 7.77 2.78
CA ILE A 272 -19.11 8.80 3.47
C ILE A 272 -20.01 9.95 3.93
N GLN A 273 -20.92 10.43 3.07
CA GLN A 273 -21.87 11.49 3.42
C GLN A 273 -22.75 11.11 4.61
N ARG A 274 -23.37 9.91 4.58
CA ARG A 274 -24.22 9.42 5.68
C ARG A 274 -23.44 9.36 7.00
N ARG A 275 -22.21 8.87 6.95
CA ARG A 275 -21.33 8.80 8.13
C ARG A 275 -20.97 10.19 8.65
N LEU A 276 -20.58 11.12 7.80
CA LEU A 276 -20.25 12.49 8.22
C LEU A 276 -21.45 13.21 8.84
N GLN A 277 -22.65 13.00 8.28
CA GLN A 277 -23.89 13.51 8.86
C GLN A 277 -24.16 12.92 10.26
N ALA A 278 -23.95 11.61 10.43
CA ALA A 278 -24.15 10.92 11.71
C ALA A 278 -23.11 11.34 12.78
N THR A 279 -21.84 11.41 12.42
CA THR A 279 -20.74 11.64 13.37
C THR A 279 -20.58 13.11 13.73
N ARG A 280 -20.70 14.03 12.77
CA ARG A 280 -20.30 15.43 13.00
C ARG A 280 -21.46 16.37 13.35
N ARG A 281 -22.73 15.93 13.26
CA ARG A 281 -23.94 16.78 13.44
C ARG A 281 -23.82 18.18 12.81
N ARG A 282 -22.94 18.33 11.81
CA ARG A 282 -22.65 19.60 11.15
C ARG A 282 -23.75 19.77 10.12
N ARG A 283 -24.19 21.02 9.94
CA ARG A 283 -25.07 21.45 8.87
C ARG A 283 -24.39 21.25 7.51
N LEU A 284 -24.19 20.00 7.08
CA LEU A 284 -24.08 19.64 5.67
C LEU A 284 -25.50 19.74 5.07
N SER A 285 -26.14 20.90 5.25
CA SER A 285 -27.50 21.19 4.78
C SER A 285 -27.52 21.50 3.29
N SER A 286 -26.36 21.57 2.65
CA SER A 286 -26.22 21.68 1.20
C SER A 286 -25.57 20.42 0.66
N ARG A 287 -26.27 19.77 -0.28
CA ARG A 287 -25.66 18.81 -1.21
C ARG A 287 -24.41 19.49 -1.79
N PRO A 288 -23.20 18.92 -1.63
CA PRO A 288 -21.97 19.55 -2.12
C PRO A 288 -22.11 19.80 -3.63
N ARG A 289 -21.77 21.02 -4.07
CA ARG A 289 -21.92 21.44 -5.47
C ARG A 289 -20.79 20.89 -6.34
N SER A 290 -19.66 20.52 -5.74
CA SER A 290 -18.53 19.88 -6.43
C SER A 290 -17.87 18.78 -5.58
N LEU A 291 -17.09 17.92 -6.24
CA LEU A 291 -16.29 16.90 -5.57
C LEU A 291 -15.24 17.52 -4.64
N ASP A 292 -14.63 18.63 -5.04
CA ASP A 292 -13.60 19.29 -4.25
C ASP A 292 -14.21 19.93 -2.98
N GLU A 293 -15.41 20.51 -3.07
CA GLU A 293 -16.15 21.00 -1.90
C GLU A 293 -16.50 19.85 -0.94
N PHE A 294 -16.90 18.70 -1.46
CA PHE A 294 -17.14 17.51 -0.66
C PHE A 294 -15.87 17.01 0.05
N CYS A 295 -14.74 16.95 -0.65
CA CYS A 295 -13.51 16.38 -0.11
C CYS A 295 -12.80 17.28 0.91
N ARG A 296 -13.07 18.59 0.94
CA ARG A 296 -12.49 19.52 1.94
C ARG A 296 -12.70 19.07 3.38
N ASP A 297 -13.87 18.51 3.67
CA ASP A 297 -14.25 18.08 5.02
C ASP A 297 -14.02 16.58 5.26
N VAL A 298 -13.55 15.83 4.25
CA VAL A 298 -13.39 14.37 4.31
C VAL A 298 -11.94 14.03 4.60
N THR A 299 -11.70 13.27 5.67
CA THR A 299 -10.38 12.67 5.92
C THR A 299 -10.27 11.30 5.27
N TRP A 300 -9.06 10.82 5.01
CA TRP A 300 -8.87 9.47 4.49
C TRP A 300 -9.43 8.40 5.45
N GLN A 301 -9.35 8.67 6.76
CA GLN A 301 -9.95 7.81 7.78
C GLN A 301 -11.47 7.71 7.65
N ASP A 302 -12.17 8.81 7.30
CA ASP A 302 -13.60 8.78 7.06
C ASP A 302 -13.97 7.88 5.86
N VAL A 303 -13.12 7.85 4.84
CA VAL A 303 -13.28 6.97 3.67
C VAL A 303 -13.08 5.51 4.05
N GLU A 304 -12.02 5.20 4.79
CA GLU A 304 -11.74 3.84 5.25
C GLU A 304 -12.89 3.28 6.08
N GLU A 305 -13.34 4.02 7.08
CA GLU A 305 -14.39 3.55 7.96
C GLU A 305 -15.76 3.48 7.25
N ALA A 306 -16.06 4.41 6.33
CA ALA A 306 -17.28 4.34 5.53
C ALA A 306 -17.29 3.11 4.59
N ILE A 307 -16.12 2.73 4.06
CA ILE A 307 -15.99 1.54 3.21
C ILE A 307 -16.11 0.27 4.03
N VAL A 308 -15.48 0.20 5.21
CA VAL A 308 -15.61 -0.95 6.11
C VAL A 308 -17.08 -1.13 6.52
N ASP A 309 -17.76 -0.06 6.91
CA ASP A 309 -19.17 -0.11 7.27
C ASP A 309 -20.06 -0.51 6.08
N ALA A 310 -19.96 0.19 4.95
CA ALA A 310 -20.89 0.01 3.84
C ALA A 310 -20.61 -1.22 2.97
N LEU A 311 -19.34 -1.59 2.76
CA LEU A 311 -18.96 -2.70 1.87
C LEU A 311 -18.64 -3.99 2.61
N VAL A 312 -18.15 -3.95 3.85
CA VAL A 312 -17.79 -5.15 4.62
C VAL A 312 -18.92 -5.55 5.57
N HIS A 313 -19.40 -4.64 6.40
CA HIS A 313 -20.47 -4.96 7.36
C HIS A 313 -21.86 -5.03 6.69
N HIS A 314 -22.11 -4.19 5.69
CA HIS A 314 -23.39 -4.12 4.99
C HIS A 314 -23.34 -4.59 3.53
N GLU A 315 -22.61 -5.69 3.27
CA GLU A 315 -22.42 -6.25 1.91
C GLU A 315 -23.75 -6.48 1.16
N LYS A 316 -24.78 -7.03 1.83
CA LYS A 316 -26.10 -7.28 1.21
C LYS A 316 -26.75 -5.99 0.70
N SER A 317 -26.62 -4.90 1.45
CA SER A 317 -27.13 -3.57 1.05
C SER A 317 -26.33 -2.97 -0.09
N ALA A 318 -25.01 -3.17 -0.10
CA ALA A 318 -24.15 -2.76 -1.21
C ALA A 318 -24.49 -3.53 -2.50
N ILE A 319 -24.70 -4.85 -2.43
CA ILE A 319 -25.12 -5.67 -3.56
C ILE A 319 -26.46 -5.16 -4.12
N LYS A 320 -27.43 -4.84 -3.26
CA LYS A 320 -28.73 -4.31 -3.68
C LYS A 320 -28.61 -2.94 -4.37
N ALA A 321 -27.71 -2.08 -3.89
CA ALA A 321 -27.51 -0.74 -4.44
C ALA A 321 -26.69 -0.70 -5.75
N LEU A 322 -26.02 -1.80 -6.08
CA LEU A 322 -25.17 -1.94 -7.27
C LEU A 322 -25.81 -2.81 -8.38
N ARG A 323 -27.02 -3.33 -8.15
CA ARG A 323 -27.90 -3.92 -9.15
C ARG A 323 -28.71 -2.83 -9.83
#